data_AF-A0A8I6Y9D9-F1
#
_entry.id   AF-A0A8I6Y9D9-F1
#
_cell.length_a   1.000
_cell.length_b   1.000
_cell.length_c   1.000
_cell.angle_alpha   90.00
_cell.angle_beta   90.00
_cell.angle_gamma   90.00
#
_symmetry.space_group_name_H-M   'P 1'
#
loop_
_entity.id
_entity.type
_entity.pdbx_description
1 polymer ?
#
loop_
_entity_poly.entity_id
_entity_poly.type
_entity_poly.pdbx_seq_one_letter_code
_entity_poly.pdbx_strand_id
1 'polypeptide(L)'
;MSFCKVILSSSPHPPGSKCIVAAFSVHRNSAKLALWRHGMASWCVCLGGCISKFSDITFYQGKLYVLSDLTTNLFAVETTDDDDDSGLMVSRVERCAAVLPEVKGSYKQRWNLVEWHGKLLFIARHFLGGGVGWHDICKVGVYMVDLSTRPLRFTEINTLDGDCIFISPCSSKSFHASEYDDGVEGDVIYFVDGHLCHAKNGPPLDKFFMYSLRASTLAPFAADISSEHASRAPDGKPMSPTWLFPSE
;
A
#
# COMPACT_ATOMS: atom_id res chain seq x y z
N MET A 1 13.28 -14.79 6.05
CA MET A 1 12.35 -14.10 5.13
C MET A 1 12.50 -12.61 5.39
N SER A 2 12.55 -11.78 4.35
CA SER A 2 12.50 -10.31 4.51
C SER A 2 11.09 -9.86 4.15
N PHE A 3 10.42 -9.16 5.05
CA PHE A 3 9.10 -8.61 4.78
C PHE A 3 9.25 -7.29 4.02
N CYS A 4 8.48 -7.16 2.95
CA CYS A 4 8.44 -5.98 2.10
C CYS A 4 7.37 -5.00 2.57
N LYS A 5 6.20 -5.49 3.02
CA LYS A 5 5.10 -4.69 3.57
C LYS A 5 4.47 -5.43 4.74
N VAL A 6 4.15 -4.72 5.81
CA VAL A 6 3.45 -5.29 6.98
C VAL A 6 2.32 -4.35 7.36
N ILE A 7 1.11 -4.88 7.47
CA ILE A 7 -0.09 -4.12 7.82
C ILE A 7 -0.85 -4.83 8.95
N LEU A 8 -1.58 -4.05 9.73
CA LEU A 8 -2.41 -4.51 10.84
C LEU A 8 -3.88 -4.39 10.46
N SER A 9 -4.71 -5.34 10.89
CA SER A 9 -6.17 -5.28 10.66
C SER A 9 -6.86 -4.20 11.48
N SER A 10 -6.28 -3.83 12.61
CA SER A 10 -6.80 -2.82 13.54
C SER A 10 -5.67 -2.30 14.43
N SER A 11 -5.90 -1.17 15.10
CA SER A 11 -5.02 -0.72 16.19
C SER A 11 -4.94 -1.80 17.29
N PRO A 12 -3.77 -2.07 17.88
CA PRO A 12 -3.58 -3.09 18.90
C PRO A 12 -4.11 -2.71 20.31
N HIS A 13 -5.03 -1.76 20.44
CA HIS A 13 -5.62 -1.35 21.72
C HIS A 13 -7.15 -1.35 21.62
N PRO A 14 -7.88 -2.12 22.46
CA PRO A 14 -7.53 -2.52 23.83
C PRO A 14 -7.10 -4.00 24.01
N PRO A 15 -6.67 -4.40 25.23
CA PRO A 15 -6.34 -5.79 25.56
C PRO A 15 -7.50 -6.73 25.21
N GLY A 16 -7.25 -7.69 24.31
CA GLY A 16 -8.27 -8.63 23.81
C GLY A 16 -8.68 -8.41 22.35
N SER A 17 -8.27 -7.31 21.70
CA SER A 17 -8.46 -7.15 20.25
C SER A 17 -7.62 -8.18 19.49
N LYS A 18 -8.27 -9.09 18.76
CA LYS A 18 -7.64 -10.06 17.86
C LYS A 18 -7.08 -9.35 16.61
N CYS A 19 -6.00 -8.60 16.78
CA CYS A 19 -5.31 -7.95 15.66
C CYS A 19 -4.63 -9.01 14.79
N ILE A 20 -4.90 -8.96 13.48
CA ILE A 20 -4.23 -9.78 12.47
C ILE A 20 -3.13 -8.95 11.83
N VAL A 21 -1.94 -9.51 11.82
CA VAL A 21 -0.79 -9.01 11.09
C VAL A 21 -0.76 -9.69 9.73
N ALA A 22 -0.83 -8.91 8.65
CA ALA A 22 -0.54 -9.41 7.31
C ALA A 22 0.82 -8.89 6.85
N ALA A 23 1.69 -9.81 6.48
CA ALA A 23 3.03 -9.52 6.02
C ALA A 23 3.23 -10.06 4.61
N PHE A 24 3.69 -9.19 3.72
CA PHE A 24 4.00 -9.50 2.34
C PHE A 24 5.51 -9.60 2.18
N SER A 25 6.02 -10.70 1.63
CA SER A 25 7.44 -10.95 1.42
C SER A 25 7.72 -11.25 -0.04
N VAL A 26 8.74 -10.60 -0.60
CA VAL A 26 9.25 -10.89 -1.94
C VAL A 26 10.66 -11.44 -1.83
N HIS A 27 10.88 -12.62 -2.39
CA HIS A 27 12.21 -13.19 -2.54
C HIS A 27 12.43 -13.67 -3.97
N ARG A 28 13.42 -13.09 -4.65
CA ARG A 28 13.72 -13.31 -6.07
C ARG A 28 12.50 -13.02 -6.96
N ASN A 29 11.85 -14.07 -7.47
CA ASN A 29 10.64 -13.97 -8.30
C ASN A 29 9.40 -14.57 -7.61
N SER A 30 9.51 -14.93 -6.33
CA SER A 30 8.38 -15.44 -5.54
C SER A 30 7.90 -14.36 -4.57
N ALA A 31 6.58 -14.20 -4.49
CA ALA A 31 5.93 -13.41 -3.46
C ALA A 31 5.11 -14.33 -2.56
N LYS A 32 5.09 -14.03 -1.26
CA LYS A 32 4.33 -14.77 -0.27
C LYS A 32 3.59 -13.78 0.62
N LEU A 33 2.34 -14.12 0.92
CA LEU A 33 1.56 -13.45 1.95
C LEU A 33 1.59 -14.34 3.19
N ALA A 34 1.89 -13.77 4.34
CA ALA A 34 1.89 -14.47 5.62
C ALA A 34 0.96 -13.72 6.57
N LEU A 35 0.10 -14.46 7.26
CA LEU A 35 -0.83 -13.93 8.23
C LEU A 35 -0.46 -14.45 9.62
N TRP A 36 -0.60 -13.61 10.63
CA TRP A 36 -0.34 -13.99 12.02
C TRP A 36 -1.26 -13.23 12.95
N ARG A 37 -1.65 -13.85 14.06
CA ARG A 37 -2.39 -13.19 15.14
C ARG A 37 -1.76 -13.55 16.48
N HIS A 38 -2.02 -12.73 17.49
CA HIS A 38 -1.58 -13.00 18.85
C HIS A 38 -2.07 -14.37 19.34
N GLY A 39 -1.17 -15.17 19.90
CA GLY A 39 -1.45 -16.55 20.36
C GLY A 39 -1.12 -17.65 19.34
N MET A 40 -0.78 -17.33 18.08
CA MET A 40 -0.33 -18.35 17.13
C MET A 40 1.14 -18.74 17.34
N ALA A 41 1.41 -20.05 17.31
CA ALA A 41 2.77 -20.60 17.37
C ALA A 41 3.56 -20.41 16.06
N SER A 42 2.89 -20.20 14.92
CA SER A 42 3.52 -20.02 13.61
C SER A 42 2.72 -19.09 12.70
N TRP A 43 3.31 -18.64 11.59
CA TRP A 43 2.62 -17.82 10.58
C TRP A 43 1.83 -18.69 9.61
N CYS A 44 0.62 -18.27 9.26
CA CYS A 44 -0.15 -18.86 8.17
C CYS A 44 0.35 -18.31 6.82
N VAL A 45 1.11 -19.11 6.09
CA VAL A 45 1.69 -18.70 4.81
C VAL A 45 0.75 -19.07 3.66
N CYS A 46 0.23 -18.04 3.00
CA CYS A 46 -0.64 -18.17 1.84
C CYS A 46 0.21 -18.26 0.56
N LEU A 47 -0.03 -19.30 -0.24
CA LEU A 47 0.56 -19.49 -1.55
C LEU A 47 -0.55 -19.52 -2.60
N GLY A 48 -0.44 -18.73 -3.66
CA GLY A 48 -1.47 -18.67 -4.69
C GLY A 48 -1.11 -17.73 -5.84
N GLY A 49 -1.72 -17.95 -7.00
CA GLY A 49 -1.46 -17.17 -8.21
C GLY A 49 -1.91 -15.70 -8.16
N CYS A 50 -2.74 -15.33 -7.17
CA CYS A 50 -3.14 -13.94 -6.93
C CYS A 50 -2.04 -13.08 -6.27
N ILE A 51 -1.00 -13.72 -5.72
CA ILE A 51 0.09 -13.06 -4.99
C ILE A 51 1.29 -12.93 -5.93
N SER A 52 1.63 -11.70 -6.32
CA SER A 52 2.74 -11.39 -7.23
C SER A 52 3.67 -10.37 -6.60
N LYS A 53 4.93 -10.28 -7.07
CA LYS A 53 5.89 -9.28 -6.57
C LYS A 53 5.48 -7.81 -6.75
N PHE A 54 4.43 -7.58 -7.54
CA PHE A 54 3.84 -6.27 -7.80
C PHE A 54 2.45 -6.15 -7.18
N SER A 55 2.21 -6.90 -6.10
CA SER A 55 0.94 -6.85 -5.39
C SER A 55 1.00 -5.84 -4.25
N ASP A 56 -0.11 -5.14 -4.05
CA ASP A 56 -0.33 -4.31 -2.87
C ASP A 56 -1.41 -4.91 -1.98
N ILE A 57 -1.35 -4.62 -0.68
CA ILE A 57 -2.27 -5.16 0.31
C ILE A 57 -2.80 -4.10 1.26
N THR A 58 -4.07 -4.22 1.68
CA THR A 58 -4.68 -3.45 2.76
C THR A 58 -5.78 -4.26 3.46
N PHE A 59 -6.06 -3.97 4.73
CA PHE A 59 -7.25 -4.48 5.41
C PHE A 59 -8.43 -3.52 5.21
N TYR A 60 -9.62 -4.06 5.01
CA TYR A 60 -10.85 -3.30 4.90
C TYR A 60 -12.04 -4.15 5.36
N GLN A 61 -12.88 -3.61 6.26
CA GLN A 61 -14.08 -4.29 6.78
C GLN A 61 -13.84 -5.76 7.22
N GLY A 62 -12.72 -6.01 7.92
CA GLY A 62 -12.37 -7.36 8.42
C GLY A 62 -11.88 -8.34 7.36
N LYS A 63 -11.71 -7.92 6.10
CA LYS A 63 -11.13 -8.72 5.02
C LYS A 63 -9.80 -8.15 4.58
N LEU A 64 -8.92 -9.01 4.09
CA LEU A 64 -7.68 -8.59 3.48
C LEU A 64 -7.87 -8.46 1.98
N TYR A 65 -7.54 -7.29 1.43
CA TYR A 65 -7.59 -7.03 0.00
C TYR A 65 -6.20 -7.12 -0.59
N VAL A 66 -6.08 -7.87 -1.69
CA VAL A 66 -4.83 -8.04 -2.44
C VAL A 66 -5.07 -7.55 -3.86
N LEU A 67 -4.34 -6.52 -4.26
CA LEU A 67 -4.33 -6.04 -5.64
C LEU A 67 -3.10 -6.59 -6.34
N SER A 68 -3.26 -7.10 -7.55
CA SER A 68 -2.14 -7.49 -8.42
C SER A 68 -1.96 -6.48 -9.54
N ASP A 69 -0.86 -5.71 -9.54
CA ASP A 69 -0.55 -4.79 -10.65
C ASP A 69 -0.35 -5.55 -11.97
N LEU A 70 0.12 -6.80 -11.91
CA LEU A 70 0.39 -7.62 -13.10
C LEU A 70 -0.88 -8.02 -13.84
N THR A 71 -1.93 -8.38 -13.08
CA THR A 71 -3.17 -8.90 -13.65
C THR A 71 -4.35 -7.95 -13.51
N THR A 72 -4.11 -6.78 -12.92
CA THR A 72 -5.09 -5.73 -12.59
C THR A 72 -6.32 -6.24 -11.82
N ASN A 73 -6.14 -7.33 -11.06
CA ASN A 73 -7.21 -7.97 -10.31
C ASN A 73 -7.13 -7.64 -8.82
N LEU A 74 -8.31 -7.36 -8.26
CA LEU A 74 -8.51 -7.25 -6.82
C LEU A 74 -9.03 -8.59 -6.28
N PHE A 75 -8.45 -9.06 -5.19
CA PHE A 75 -8.88 -10.26 -4.49
C PHE A 75 -9.26 -9.90 -3.06
N ALA A 76 -10.42 -10.38 -2.62
CA ALA A 76 -10.84 -10.33 -1.22
C ALA A 76 -10.50 -11.68 -0.57
N VAL A 77 -9.71 -11.63 0.49
CA VAL A 77 -9.27 -12.77 1.29
C VAL A 77 -10.00 -12.72 2.63
N GLU A 78 -10.83 -13.73 2.85
CA GLU A 78 -11.54 -13.94 4.11
C GLU A 78 -10.76 -14.93 4.97
N THR A 79 -10.64 -14.61 6.24
CA THR A 79 -10.01 -15.48 7.24
C THR A 79 -11.06 -15.98 8.21
N THR A 80 -11.00 -17.25 8.57
CA THR A 80 -11.81 -17.81 9.66
C THR A 80 -10.99 -17.97 10.91
N ASP A 81 -11.65 -17.71 12.03
CA ASP A 81 -11.20 -18.10 13.35
C ASP A 81 -11.77 -19.49 13.66
N ASP A 82 -10.94 -20.52 13.56
CA ASP A 82 -11.24 -21.75 14.28
C ASP A 82 -10.85 -21.51 15.76
N ASP A 83 -11.85 -21.59 16.64
CA ASP A 83 -11.70 -21.37 18.10
C ASP A 83 -10.89 -22.51 18.76
N ASP A 84 -10.78 -23.67 18.10
CA ASP A 84 -9.96 -24.81 18.52
C ASP A 84 -8.57 -24.71 17.90
N ASP A 85 -7.58 -24.18 18.66
CA ASP A 85 -6.10 -24.41 18.62
C ASP A 85 -5.35 -24.45 17.26
N SER A 86 -6.04 -24.28 16.13
CA SER A 86 -5.61 -24.59 14.76
C SER A 86 -5.14 -23.33 14.00
N GLY A 87 -5.31 -22.17 14.63
CA GLY A 87 -4.77 -20.91 14.15
C GLY A 87 -5.61 -20.22 13.08
N LEU A 88 -5.11 -19.09 12.58
CA LEU A 88 -5.75 -18.29 11.54
C LEU A 88 -5.65 -19.00 10.18
N MET A 89 -6.78 -19.28 9.55
CA MET A 89 -6.84 -19.91 8.22
C MET A 89 -7.54 -19.01 7.21
N VAL A 90 -7.10 -19.07 5.95
CA VAL A 90 -7.82 -18.44 4.84
C VAL A 90 -8.97 -19.35 4.44
N SER A 91 -10.21 -18.88 4.64
CA SER A 91 -11.41 -19.64 4.32
C SER A 91 -11.83 -19.48 2.87
N ARG A 92 -11.67 -18.28 2.32
CA ARG A 92 -12.11 -17.94 0.97
C ARG A 92 -11.23 -16.88 0.34
N VAL A 93 -10.98 -17.05 -0.96
CA VAL A 93 -10.38 -16.02 -1.82
C VAL A 93 -11.33 -15.78 -2.97
N GLU A 94 -11.88 -14.58 -3.07
CA GLU A 94 -12.77 -14.17 -4.15
C GLU A 94 -12.07 -13.14 -5.04
N ARG A 95 -12.04 -13.40 -6.35
CA ARG A 95 -11.63 -12.40 -7.34
C ARG A 95 -12.79 -11.42 -7.54
N CYS A 96 -12.55 -10.16 -7.21
CA CYS A 96 -13.51 -9.09 -7.47
C CYS A 96 -13.36 -8.65 -8.93
N ALA A 97 -14.39 -8.85 -9.74
CA ALA A 97 -14.42 -8.34 -11.10
C ALA A 97 -14.42 -6.81 -11.05
N ALA A 98 -13.39 -6.18 -11.62
CA ALA A 98 -13.22 -4.74 -11.63
C ALA A 98 -12.99 -4.26 -13.07
N VAL A 99 -13.58 -3.12 -13.42
CA VAL A 99 -13.21 -2.38 -14.64
C VAL A 99 -12.40 -1.17 -14.17
N LEU A 100 -11.07 -1.29 -14.21
CA LEU A 100 -10.20 -0.22 -13.75
C LEU A 100 -10.27 1.00 -14.69
N PRO A 101 -10.22 2.23 -14.15
CA PRO A 101 -10.14 3.43 -14.97
C PRO A 101 -8.87 3.43 -15.84
N GLU A 102 -9.03 3.47 -17.16
CA GLU A 102 -7.91 3.60 -18.10
C GLU A 102 -7.67 5.06 -18.48
N VAL A 103 -6.39 5.46 -18.52
CA VAL A 103 -5.97 6.77 -19.03
C VAL A 103 -5.35 6.57 -20.41
N LYS A 104 -5.97 7.17 -21.43
CA LYS A 104 -5.46 7.12 -22.81
C LYS A 104 -4.04 7.68 -22.86
N GLY A 105 -3.13 6.93 -23.49
CA GLY A 105 -1.72 7.32 -23.64
C GLY A 105 -0.83 6.99 -22.45
N SER A 106 -1.36 6.41 -21.36
CA SER A 106 -0.50 5.86 -20.30
C SER A 106 0.13 4.53 -20.75
N TYR A 107 1.44 4.40 -20.63
CA TYR A 107 2.16 3.17 -20.98
C TYR A 107 2.19 2.15 -19.84
N LYS A 108 2.25 2.65 -18.60
CA LYS A 108 2.33 1.84 -17.39
C LYS A 108 1.47 2.46 -16.30
N GLN A 109 0.93 1.60 -15.44
CA GLN A 109 0.13 1.98 -14.29
C GLN A 109 0.70 1.30 -13.05
N ARG A 110 0.68 2.01 -11.92
CA ARG A 110 0.95 1.45 -10.59
C ARG A 110 -0.21 1.79 -9.69
N TRP A 111 -0.64 0.81 -8.91
CA TRP A 111 -1.81 0.95 -8.08
C TRP A 111 -1.47 0.70 -6.62
N ASN A 112 -2.16 1.42 -5.75
CA ASN A 112 -2.04 1.24 -4.31
C ASN A 112 -3.41 1.18 -3.65
N LEU A 113 -3.49 0.38 -2.60
CA LEU A 113 -4.66 0.25 -1.76
C LEU A 113 -4.42 0.95 -0.43
N VAL A 114 -5.42 1.69 0.02
CA VAL A 114 -5.42 2.32 1.34
C VAL A 114 -6.85 2.39 1.87
N GLU A 115 -6.98 2.20 3.18
CA GLU A 115 -8.24 2.45 3.88
C GLU A 115 -8.26 3.91 4.34
N TRP A 116 -9.40 4.58 4.17
CA TRP A 116 -9.62 5.98 4.53
C TRP A 116 -11.08 6.18 4.97
N HIS A 117 -11.32 6.57 6.22
CA HIS A 117 -12.65 6.83 6.80
C HIS A 117 -13.69 5.73 6.58
N GLY A 118 -13.30 4.47 6.76
CA GLY A 118 -14.18 3.33 6.51
C GLY A 118 -14.47 3.10 5.02
N LYS A 119 -13.69 3.71 4.12
CA LYS A 119 -13.78 3.53 2.67
C LYS A 119 -12.48 2.94 2.13
N LEU A 120 -12.61 2.07 1.12
CA LEU A 120 -11.46 1.54 0.41
C LEU A 120 -11.12 2.48 -0.75
N LEU A 121 -9.91 3.00 -0.75
CA LEU A 121 -9.38 3.83 -1.83
C LEU A 121 -8.41 3.06 -2.71
N PHE A 122 -8.46 3.40 -4.00
CA PHE A 122 -7.60 2.92 -5.05
C PHE A 122 -6.82 4.12 -5.60
N ILE A 123 -5.50 4.11 -5.46
CA ILE A 123 -4.64 5.21 -5.91
C ILE A 123 -3.84 4.75 -7.10
N ALA A 124 -4.05 5.41 -8.23
CA ALA A 124 -3.49 5.09 -9.53
C ALA A 124 -2.42 6.09 -9.93
N ARG A 125 -1.24 5.61 -10.31
CA ARG A 125 -0.19 6.43 -10.94
C ARG A 125 -0.04 6.00 -12.38
N HIS A 126 -0.33 6.90 -13.31
CA HIS A 126 -0.25 6.69 -14.75
C HIS A 126 1.03 7.32 -15.30
N PHE A 127 1.81 6.55 -16.05
CA PHE A 127 3.11 6.97 -16.58
C PHE A 127 3.06 7.15 -18.11
N LEU A 128 3.65 8.22 -18.62
CA LEU A 128 3.64 8.58 -20.06
C LEU A 128 4.65 7.76 -20.88
N GLY A 129 5.70 7.22 -20.25
CA GLY A 129 6.81 6.52 -20.92
C GLY A 129 7.28 5.24 -20.19
N GLY A 130 8.42 4.71 -20.62
CA GLY A 130 9.07 3.54 -20.00
C GLY A 130 9.89 3.87 -18.75
N GLY A 131 10.06 5.16 -18.44
CA GLY A 131 10.68 5.61 -17.20
C GLY A 131 9.79 5.33 -15.98
N VAL A 132 10.40 5.31 -14.81
CA VAL A 132 9.76 4.92 -13.54
C VAL A 132 9.93 6.01 -12.47
N GLY A 133 10.29 7.23 -12.90
CA GLY A 133 10.40 8.39 -12.02
C GLY A 133 9.08 9.12 -11.89
N TRP A 134 8.93 9.95 -10.87
CA TRP A 134 7.74 10.76 -10.68
C TRP A 134 7.53 11.80 -11.80
N HIS A 135 8.62 12.23 -12.45
CA HIS A 135 8.59 13.08 -13.64
C HIS A 135 7.82 12.45 -14.83
N ASP A 136 7.74 11.12 -14.89
CA ASP A 136 7.03 10.41 -15.94
C ASP A 136 5.53 10.23 -15.63
N ILE A 137 5.09 10.61 -14.42
CA ILE A 137 3.69 10.50 -14.02
C ILE A 137 2.89 11.59 -14.73
N CYS A 138 1.96 11.19 -15.59
CA CYS A 138 1.06 12.09 -16.30
C CYS A 138 -0.28 12.30 -15.60
N LYS A 139 -0.71 11.33 -14.77
CA LYS A 139 -1.92 11.45 -13.95
C LYS A 139 -1.78 10.65 -12.67
N VAL A 140 -2.25 11.23 -11.56
CA VAL A 140 -2.60 10.49 -10.35
C VAL A 140 -4.13 10.48 -10.25
N GLY A 141 -4.73 9.30 -10.14
CA GLY A 141 -6.16 9.14 -9.94
C GLY A 141 -6.43 8.56 -8.57
N VAL A 142 -7.37 9.11 -7.82
CA VAL A 142 -7.78 8.63 -6.50
C VAL A 142 -9.23 8.19 -6.61
N TYR A 143 -9.52 6.93 -6.35
CA TYR A 143 -10.83 6.35 -6.60
C TYR A 143 -11.38 5.66 -5.36
N MET A 144 -12.60 6.02 -4.95
CA MET A 144 -13.36 5.22 -4.01
C MET A 144 -13.88 3.95 -4.69
N VAL A 145 -13.72 2.81 -4.03
CA VAL A 145 -14.16 1.50 -4.54
C VAL A 145 -15.54 1.17 -3.99
N ASP A 146 -16.52 0.95 -4.87
CA ASP A 146 -17.85 0.47 -4.51
C ASP A 146 -17.92 -1.06 -4.61
N LEU A 147 -17.73 -1.72 -3.47
CA LEU A 147 -17.75 -3.17 -3.31
C LEU A 147 -19.15 -3.79 -3.40
N SER A 148 -20.22 -2.98 -3.41
CA SER A 148 -21.60 -3.48 -3.52
C SER A 148 -21.99 -3.85 -4.96
N THR A 149 -21.19 -3.42 -5.93
CA THR A 149 -21.45 -3.58 -7.37
C THR A 149 -20.65 -4.72 -7.98
N ARG A 150 -21.18 -5.34 -9.03
CA ARG A 150 -20.50 -6.39 -9.81
C ARG A 150 -20.72 -6.12 -11.32
N PRO A 151 -19.70 -5.67 -12.08
CA PRO A 151 -18.33 -5.39 -11.65
C PRO A 151 -18.21 -4.21 -10.68
N LEU A 152 -17.10 -4.15 -9.94
CA LEU A 152 -16.76 -3.04 -9.05
C LEU A 152 -16.76 -1.71 -9.80
N ARG A 153 -17.37 -0.70 -9.20
CA ARG A 153 -17.36 0.68 -9.67
C ARG A 153 -16.34 1.50 -8.91
N PHE A 154 -15.73 2.43 -9.64
CA PHE A 154 -14.73 3.35 -9.14
C PHE A 154 -15.26 4.78 -9.30
N THR A 155 -15.24 5.55 -8.21
CA THR A 155 -15.62 6.97 -8.24
C THR A 155 -14.39 7.81 -7.96
N GLU A 156 -13.95 8.60 -8.94
CA GLU A 156 -12.81 9.50 -8.78
C GLU A 156 -13.15 10.60 -7.76
N ILE A 157 -12.25 10.84 -6.81
CA ILE A 157 -12.34 11.91 -5.82
C ILE A 157 -11.17 12.87 -5.98
N ASN A 158 -11.41 14.13 -5.62
CA ASN A 158 -10.45 15.22 -5.72
C ASN A 158 -10.20 15.92 -4.37
N THR A 159 -10.65 15.30 -3.27
CA THR A 159 -10.41 15.73 -1.89
C THR A 159 -10.40 14.49 -1.00
N LEU A 160 -9.61 14.57 0.07
CA LEU A 160 -9.51 13.64 1.19
C LEU A 160 -10.09 14.28 2.46
N ASP A 161 -11.01 15.24 2.32
CA ASP A 161 -11.64 15.98 3.42
C ASP A 161 -10.62 16.65 4.39
N GLY A 162 -9.48 17.08 3.85
CA GLY A 162 -8.39 17.68 4.63
C GLY A 162 -7.37 16.67 5.18
N ASP A 163 -7.55 15.38 4.90
CA ASP A 163 -6.60 14.34 5.30
C ASP A 163 -5.44 14.21 4.32
N CYS A 164 -4.44 13.48 4.78
CA CYS A 164 -3.29 13.10 4.00
C CYS A 164 -3.21 11.58 3.89
N ILE A 165 -2.63 11.11 2.79
CA ILE A 165 -2.33 9.70 2.59
C ILE A 165 -0.84 9.54 2.39
N PHE A 166 -0.26 8.56 3.07
CA PHE A 166 1.10 8.13 2.85
C PHE A 166 1.12 6.80 2.10
N ILE A 167 1.92 6.72 1.05
CA ILE A 167 2.18 5.50 0.28
C ILE A 167 3.68 5.25 0.22
N SER A 168 4.09 4.11 0.75
CA SER A 168 5.44 3.58 0.59
C SER A 168 5.38 2.10 0.20
N PRO A 169 6.50 1.49 -0.18
CA PRO A 169 6.54 0.08 -0.50
C PRO A 169 6.24 -0.80 0.73
N CYS A 170 6.45 -0.25 1.93
CA CYS A 170 6.36 -0.97 3.20
C CYS A 170 5.09 -0.69 4.00
N SER A 171 4.35 0.38 3.68
CA SER A 171 3.19 0.82 4.43
C SER A 171 2.36 1.82 3.61
N SER A 172 1.05 1.74 3.77
CA SER A 172 0.09 2.71 3.25
C SER A 172 -0.86 3.09 4.38
N LYS A 173 -1.03 4.38 4.66
CA LYS A 173 -1.84 4.85 5.79
C LYS A 173 -2.45 6.22 5.49
N SER A 174 -3.70 6.45 5.87
CA SER A 174 -4.29 7.79 5.95
C SER A 174 -4.11 8.38 7.35
N PHE A 175 -4.01 9.71 7.45
CA PHE A 175 -3.91 10.43 8.71
C PHE A 175 -4.50 11.84 8.54
N HIS A 176 -5.01 12.43 9.62
CA HIS A 176 -5.47 13.82 9.57
C HIS A 176 -4.28 14.77 9.54
N ALA A 177 -4.32 15.80 8.67
CA ALA A 177 -3.25 16.79 8.60
C ALA A 177 -3.05 17.51 9.95
N SER A 178 -4.11 17.68 10.74
CA SER A 178 -4.08 18.30 12.07
C SER A 178 -3.41 17.44 13.15
N GLU A 179 -3.10 16.16 12.90
CA GLU A 179 -2.34 15.33 13.84
C GLU A 179 -0.88 15.80 13.98
N TYR A 180 -0.42 16.70 13.09
CA TYR A 180 0.96 17.19 13.05
C TYR A 180 0.99 18.71 13.13
N ASP A 181 1.68 19.24 14.15
CA ASP A 181 1.60 20.65 14.57
C ASP A 181 2.29 21.67 13.65
N ASP A 182 2.85 21.29 12.50
CA ASP A 182 3.54 22.23 11.60
C ASP A 182 3.32 21.93 10.11
N GLY A 183 2.52 22.79 9.46
CA GLY A 183 2.60 23.04 8.01
C GLY A 183 2.21 21.90 7.06
N VAL A 184 1.59 20.82 7.55
CA VAL A 184 1.06 19.76 6.69
C VAL A 184 -0.21 20.27 6.01
N GLU A 185 -0.14 20.44 4.69
CA GLU A 185 -1.31 20.77 3.88
C GLU A 185 -2.20 19.53 3.73
N GLY A 186 -3.51 19.67 4.00
CA GLY A 186 -4.48 18.61 3.77
C GLY A 186 -4.74 18.36 2.29
N ASP A 187 -5.38 17.22 1.97
CA ASP A 187 -5.65 16.76 0.61
C ASP A 187 -4.37 16.46 -0.20
N VAL A 188 -3.34 15.94 0.49
CA VAL A 188 -2.03 15.61 -0.10
C VAL A 188 -1.72 14.13 0.04
N ILE A 189 -1.20 13.52 -1.04
CA ILE A 189 -0.68 12.16 -1.03
C ILE A 189 0.85 12.20 -1.10
N TYR A 190 1.51 11.67 -0.08
CA TYR A 190 2.96 11.55 -0.02
C TYR A 190 3.38 10.17 -0.52
N PHE A 191 4.24 10.13 -1.54
CA PHE A 191 4.77 8.91 -2.11
C PHE A 191 6.24 8.74 -1.77
N VAL A 192 6.60 7.53 -1.33
CA VAL A 192 7.96 7.02 -1.30
C VAL A 192 8.08 5.93 -2.37
N ASP A 193 8.64 6.26 -3.53
CA ASP A 193 8.96 5.30 -4.58
C ASP A 193 10.28 4.57 -4.27
N GLY A 194 10.19 3.61 -3.36
CA GLY A 194 11.22 2.58 -3.20
C GLY A 194 10.86 1.40 -4.08
N HIS A 195 11.51 1.20 -5.20
CA HIS A 195 11.28 -0.04 -5.94
C HIS A 195 11.63 -1.23 -5.02
N LEU A 196 10.68 -2.15 -4.80
CA LEU A 196 10.85 -3.39 -4.00
C LEU A 196 12.02 -4.27 -4.50
N CYS A 197 12.52 -3.99 -5.70
CA CYS A 197 13.77 -4.49 -6.21
C CYS A 197 14.69 -3.28 -6.33
N HIS A 198 15.80 -3.28 -5.58
CA HIS A 198 16.88 -2.33 -5.75
C HIS A 198 17.37 -2.34 -7.21
N ALA A 199 16.75 -1.55 -8.09
CA ALA A 199 17.42 -1.08 -9.29
C ALA A 199 18.54 -0.18 -8.78
N LYS A 200 19.77 -0.70 -8.84
CA LYS A 200 20.92 -0.27 -8.03
C LYS A 200 21.37 1.20 -8.22
N ASN A 201 20.80 1.98 -9.14
CA ASN A 201 21.46 3.18 -9.65
C ASN A 201 20.57 4.43 -9.82
N GLY A 202 19.35 4.48 -9.25
CA GLY A 202 18.50 5.69 -9.33
C GLY A 202 18.87 6.75 -8.27
N PRO A 203 18.89 8.05 -8.62
CA PRO A 203 19.20 9.11 -7.66
C PRO A 203 18.20 9.17 -6.48
N PRO A 204 18.59 9.69 -5.30
CA PRO A 204 17.73 9.71 -4.10
C PRO A 204 16.46 10.55 -4.25
N LEU A 205 16.54 11.63 -5.04
CA LEU A 205 15.48 12.63 -5.23
C LEU A 205 14.30 12.12 -6.07
N ASP A 206 14.47 11.05 -6.83
CA ASP A 206 13.39 10.44 -7.63
C ASP A 206 12.41 9.61 -6.77
N LYS A 207 12.70 9.47 -5.47
CA LYS A 207 11.99 8.55 -4.58
C LYS A 207 10.93 9.23 -3.72
N PHE A 208 10.94 10.56 -3.56
CA PHE A 208 10.01 11.26 -2.69
C PHE A 208 9.29 12.35 -3.44
N PHE A 209 7.98 12.20 -3.60
CA PHE A 209 7.15 13.20 -4.22
C PHE A 209 5.77 13.22 -3.58
N MET A 210 5.15 14.39 -3.54
CA MET A 210 3.80 14.58 -3.08
C MET A 210 2.88 14.89 -4.27
N TYR A 211 1.61 14.55 -4.13
CA TYR A 211 0.55 14.92 -5.05
C TYR A 211 -0.52 15.70 -4.28
N SER A 212 -0.73 16.96 -4.66
CA SER A 212 -1.85 17.75 -4.14
C SER A 212 -3.10 17.45 -4.96
N LEU A 213 -4.16 16.95 -4.33
CA LEU A 213 -5.43 16.72 -5.03
C LEU A 213 -6.07 18.05 -5.45
N ARG A 214 -5.93 19.09 -4.61
CA ARG A 214 -6.47 20.43 -4.86
C ARG A 214 -5.86 21.09 -6.10
N ALA A 215 -4.52 21.14 -6.14
CA ALA A 215 -3.81 21.74 -7.26
C ALA A 215 -3.66 20.77 -8.45
N SER A 216 -3.90 19.48 -8.24
CA SER A 216 -3.61 18.41 -9.21
C SER A 216 -2.15 18.46 -9.70
N THR A 217 -1.23 18.80 -8.80
CA THR A 217 0.21 18.96 -9.09
C THR A 217 1.05 17.94 -8.36
N LEU A 218 2.19 17.60 -8.97
CA LEU A 218 3.25 16.81 -8.39
C LEU A 218 4.40 17.72 -7.99
N ALA A 219 4.97 17.49 -6.81
CA ALA A 219 6.16 18.20 -6.35
C ALA A 219 7.10 17.24 -5.61
N PRO A 220 8.43 17.39 -5.75
CA PRO A 220 9.36 16.67 -4.90
C PRO A 220 9.25 17.20 -3.47
N PHE A 221 9.51 16.34 -2.48
CA PHE A 221 9.58 16.76 -1.09
C PHE A 221 10.75 16.09 -0.37
N ALA A 222 11.16 16.67 0.75
CA ALA A 222 12.25 16.15 1.58
C ALA A 222 13.59 15.99 0.83
N ALA A 223 13.98 17.02 0.06
CA ALA A 223 15.23 17.07 -0.72
C ALA A 223 16.49 16.89 0.15
N ASP A 224 16.41 17.21 1.44
CA ASP A 224 17.52 17.12 2.40
C ASP A 224 17.73 15.71 2.99
N ILE A 225 16.83 14.75 2.70
CA ILE A 225 17.03 13.34 3.08
C ILE A 225 18.06 12.71 2.11
N SER A 226 19.32 13.07 2.30
CA SER A 226 20.46 12.52 1.57
C SER A 226 20.63 11.03 1.85
N SER A 227 21.09 10.27 0.83
CA SER A 227 21.50 8.86 0.99
C SER A 227 22.62 8.64 2.02
N GLU A 228 23.28 9.71 2.46
CA GLU A 228 24.28 9.67 3.55
C GLU A 228 23.65 9.42 4.93
N HIS A 229 22.38 9.79 5.13
CA HIS A 229 21.63 9.54 6.37
C HIS A 229 20.79 8.26 6.33
N ALA A 230 20.76 7.56 5.19
CA ALA A 230 20.05 6.29 5.06
C ALA A 230 20.78 5.22 5.88
N SER A 231 20.15 4.76 6.97
CA SER A 231 20.65 3.67 7.81
C SER A 231 20.99 2.46 6.93
N ARG A 232 22.17 1.86 7.11
CA ARG A 232 22.56 0.66 6.36
C ARG A 232 22.14 -0.60 7.10
N ALA A 233 21.57 -1.55 6.38
CA ALA A 233 21.34 -2.90 6.89
C ALA A 233 22.69 -3.61 7.16
N PRO A 234 22.71 -4.69 7.96
CA PRO A 234 23.94 -5.47 8.24
C PRO A 234 24.67 -6.00 7.00
N ASP A 235 23.97 -6.10 5.86
CA ASP A 235 24.52 -6.50 4.56
C ASP A 235 25.11 -5.32 3.76
N GLY A 236 25.20 -4.13 4.37
CA GLY A 236 25.76 -2.92 3.79
C GLY A 236 24.81 -2.15 2.86
N LYS A 237 23.59 -2.64 2.63
CA LYS A 237 22.62 -1.96 1.74
C LYS A 237 21.91 -0.81 2.47
N PRO A 238 21.60 0.31 1.79
CA PRO A 238 20.75 1.35 2.36
C PRO A 238 19.38 0.75 2.69
N MET A 239 18.92 0.92 3.93
CA MET A 239 17.55 0.60 4.30
C MET A 239 16.60 1.55 3.58
N SER A 240 15.45 1.02 3.17
CA SER A 240 14.38 1.87 2.68
C SER A 240 13.81 2.64 3.86
N PRO A 241 13.67 3.98 3.76
CA PRO A 241 13.06 4.77 4.81
C PRO A 241 11.67 4.21 5.07
N THR A 242 11.49 3.73 6.30
CA THR A 242 10.24 3.13 6.75
C THR A 242 9.66 4.08 7.78
N TRP A 243 8.50 4.66 7.48
CA TRP A 243 7.80 5.53 8.40
C TRP A 243 6.99 4.67 9.35
N LEU A 244 7.32 4.76 10.64
CA LEU A 244 6.54 4.18 11.71
C LEU A 244 5.63 5.29 12.21
N PHE A 245 4.33 5.13 12.00
CA PHE A 245 3.35 5.98 12.65
C PHE A 245 3.23 5.47 14.09
N PRO A 246 3.59 6.26 15.11
CA PRO A 246 3.23 5.89 16.47
C PRO A 246 1.70 5.74 16.54
N SER A 247 1.24 4.69 17.21
CA SER A 247 -0.16 4.59 17.61
C SER A 247 -0.39 5.56 18.76
N GLU A 248 -1.51 6.28 18.73
CA GLU A 248 -2.06 6.92 19.94
C GLU A 248 -2.31 5.88 21.04
#